data_AF-A0A7V5MHB3-F1
#
_entry.id   AF-A0A7V5MHB3-F1
#
_cell.length_a   1.000
_cell.length_b   1.000
_cell.length_c   1.000
_cell.angle_alpha   90.00
_cell.angle_beta   90.00
_cell.angle_gamma   90.00
#
_symmetry.space_group_name_H-M   'P 1'
#
loop_
_entity.id
_entity.type
_entity.pdbx_description
1 polymer ?
#
loop_
_entity_poly.entity_id
_entity_poly.type
_entity_poly.pdbx_seq_one_letter_code
_entity_poly.pdbx_strand_id
1 'polypeptide(L)'
;MKKLICSLVLCAGFVHASQELPANVSSLIPKGYSVLNFTQGNLNRDKIDDAILILKRSDENRDNYTEESPKRPLCILVGQEDGNYTKVAENNNSVLGIFDGGVFGDPFSGVTIKNGYFSVE
;
A
#
# COMPACT_ATOMS: atom_id res chain seq x y z
N MET A 1 -52.44 20.70 20.63
CA MET A 1 -51.95 19.74 19.60
C MET A 1 -50.87 20.40 18.75
N LYS A 2 -49.58 20.25 19.09
CA LYS A 2 -48.44 20.31 18.14
C LYS A 2 -47.28 19.53 18.78
N LYS A 3 -47.07 18.29 18.35
CA LYS A 3 -45.90 17.48 18.73
C LYS A 3 -44.74 17.94 17.85
N LEU A 4 -43.70 18.50 18.44
CA LEU A 4 -42.47 18.83 17.75
C LEU A 4 -41.45 17.75 18.12
N ILE A 5 -41.27 16.77 17.24
CA ILE A 5 -40.23 15.75 17.36
C ILE A 5 -39.05 16.26 16.55
N CYS A 6 -38.03 16.79 17.22
CA CYS A 6 -36.72 17.01 16.65
C CYS A 6 -36.01 15.66 16.54
N SER A 7 -35.98 15.10 15.33
CA SER A 7 -35.13 13.94 15.02
C SER A 7 -33.67 14.41 15.03
N LEU A 8 -32.93 14.05 16.07
CA LEU A 8 -31.48 14.20 16.15
C LEU A 8 -30.85 13.17 15.20
N VAL A 9 -30.49 13.60 14.00
CA VAL A 9 -29.68 12.80 13.07
C VAL A 9 -28.24 12.84 13.57
N LEU A 10 -27.81 11.76 14.21
CA LEU A 10 -26.42 11.56 14.62
C LEU A 10 -25.61 11.15 13.37
N CYS A 11 -24.98 12.12 12.70
CA CYS A 11 -23.98 11.84 11.68
C CYS A 11 -22.75 11.22 12.36
N ALA A 12 -22.61 9.90 12.30
CA ALA A 12 -21.36 9.22 12.67
C ALA A 12 -20.29 9.61 11.63
N GLY A 13 -19.39 10.52 12.00
CA GLY A 13 -18.22 10.83 11.20
C GLY A 13 -17.31 9.61 11.14
N PHE A 14 -17.08 9.09 9.94
CA PHE A 14 -16.01 8.11 9.70
C PHE A 14 -14.68 8.84 9.89
N VAL A 15 -14.08 8.68 11.06
CA VAL A 15 -12.68 9.05 11.27
C VAL A 15 -11.84 8.05 10.46
N HIS A 16 -11.31 8.47 9.31
CA HIS A 16 -10.28 7.70 8.62
C HIS A 16 -9.02 7.77 9.48
N ALA A 17 -8.80 6.74 10.30
CA ALA A 17 -7.50 6.53 10.91
C ALA A 17 -6.51 6.20 9.80
N SER A 18 -5.46 7.01 9.64
CA SER A 18 -4.29 6.61 8.87
C SER A 18 -3.71 5.36 9.54
N GLN A 19 -3.78 4.20 8.89
CA GLN A 19 -3.17 2.99 9.44
C GLN A 19 -1.66 3.21 9.52
N GLU A 20 -1.12 3.21 10.74
CA GLU A 20 0.31 3.19 10.96
C GLU A 20 0.89 1.86 10.49
N LEU A 21 2.07 1.91 9.89
CA LEU A 21 2.75 0.71 9.40
C LEU A 21 3.13 -0.19 10.59
N PRO A 22 2.83 -1.51 10.56
CA PRO A 22 3.24 -2.41 11.63
C PRO A 22 4.76 -2.37 11.88
N ALA A 23 5.17 -2.50 13.14
CA ALA A 23 6.58 -2.34 13.53
C ALA A 23 7.50 -3.36 12.82
N ASN A 24 7.04 -4.60 12.64
CA ASN A 24 7.80 -5.62 11.93
C ASN A 24 7.87 -5.38 10.41
N VAL A 25 6.90 -4.65 9.83
CA VAL A 25 6.96 -4.25 8.42
C VAL A 25 7.94 -3.11 8.23
N SER A 26 7.98 -2.18 9.20
CA SER A 26 8.97 -1.08 9.21
C SER A 26 10.42 -1.58 9.17
N SER A 27 10.72 -2.71 9.82
CA SER A 27 12.05 -3.31 9.81
C SER A 27 12.42 -3.99 8.48
N LEU A 28 11.46 -4.23 7.59
CA LEU A 28 11.70 -4.76 6.25
C LEU A 28 12.16 -3.69 5.25
N ILE A 29 12.06 -2.41 5.61
CA ILE A 29 12.41 -1.29 4.74
C ILE A 29 13.95 -1.11 4.75
N PRO A 30 14.65 -1.34 3.62
CA PRO A 30 16.09 -1.14 3.56
C PRO A 30 16.45 0.34 3.70
N LYS A 31 17.68 0.61 4.17
CA LYS A 31 18.21 1.96 4.21
C LYS A 31 18.17 2.59 2.81
N GLY A 32 17.71 3.84 2.72
CA GLY A 32 17.59 4.57 1.46
C GLY A 32 16.31 4.26 0.66
N TYR A 33 15.39 3.49 1.24
CA TYR A 33 14.05 3.28 0.71
C TYR A 33 12.98 3.88 1.61
N SER A 34 11.82 4.14 1.02
CA SER A 34 10.59 4.53 1.72
C SER A 34 9.41 3.75 1.15
N VAL A 35 8.32 3.69 1.92
CA VAL A 35 7.08 3.04 1.45
C VAL A 35 6.47 3.89 0.35
N LEU A 36 6.28 3.29 -0.82
CA LEU A 36 5.48 3.86 -1.90
C LEU A 36 4.00 3.52 -1.70
N ASN A 37 3.71 2.27 -1.36
CA ASN A 37 2.36 1.80 -1.08
C ASN A 37 2.40 0.63 -0.09
N PHE A 38 1.41 0.58 0.80
CA PHE A 38 1.15 -0.56 1.65
C PHE A 38 -0.34 -0.85 1.60
N THR A 39 -0.71 -1.97 0.98
CA THR A 39 -2.11 -2.38 0.81
C THR A 39 -2.31 -3.70 1.52
N GLN A 40 -3.24 -3.72 2.48
CA GLN A 40 -3.67 -4.93 3.18
C GLN A 40 -4.88 -5.56 2.50
N GLY A 41 -5.00 -6.86 2.63
CA GLY A 41 -6.19 -7.59 2.20
C GLY A 41 -5.96 -9.09 2.16
N ASN A 42 -7.05 -9.81 2.00
CA ASN A 42 -7.02 -11.27 2.02
C ASN A 42 -6.53 -11.85 0.68
N LEU A 43 -5.23 -12.15 0.59
CA LEU A 43 -4.58 -12.63 -0.63
C LEU A 43 -4.57 -14.17 -0.72
N ASN A 44 -4.40 -14.86 0.40
CA ASN A 44 -4.37 -16.33 0.45
C ASN A 44 -5.74 -16.98 0.77
N ARG A 45 -6.77 -16.16 1.02
CA ARG A 45 -8.15 -16.55 1.34
C ARG A 45 -8.35 -17.19 2.72
N ASP A 46 -7.54 -16.81 3.71
CA ASP A 46 -7.71 -17.21 5.10
C ASP A 46 -8.44 -16.12 5.94
N LYS A 47 -8.23 -16.09 7.26
CA LYS A 47 -8.88 -15.14 8.19
C LYS A 47 -8.00 -13.95 8.56
N ILE A 48 -6.76 -13.90 8.09
CA ILE A 48 -5.73 -12.96 8.49
C ILE A 48 -5.35 -12.15 7.24
N ASP A 49 -5.41 -10.83 7.33
CA ASP A 49 -5.08 -10.00 6.18
C ASP A 49 -3.58 -10.06 5.87
N ASP A 50 -3.28 -10.40 4.62
CA ASP A 50 -1.97 -10.29 4.00
C ASP A 50 -1.69 -8.84 3.60
N ALA A 51 -0.52 -8.59 3.03
CA ALA A 51 -0.20 -7.28 2.48
C ALA A 51 0.71 -7.35 1.26
N ILE A 52 0.56 -6.34 0.40
CA ILE A 52 1.55 -5.97 -0.61
C ILE A 52 2.23 -4.69 -0.14
N LEU A 53 3.56 -4.77 0.01
CA LEU A 53 4.40 -3.63 0.31
C LEU A 53 5.19 -3.26 -0.94
N ILE A 54 5.04 -2.03 -1.42
CA ILE A 54 5.86 -1.48 -2.50
C ILE A 54 6.78 -0.42 -1.91
N LEU A 55 8.06 -0.56 -2.22
CA LEU A 55 9.10 0.38 -1.82
C LEU A 55 9.53 1.22 -3.01
N LYS A 56 10.00 2.43 -2.71
CA LYS A 56 10.72 3.30 -3.64
C LYS A 56 12.00 3.79 -3.01
N ARG A 57 12.98 4.22 -3.82
CA ARG A 57 14.14 4.91 -3.26
C ARG A 57 13.69 6.23 -2.63
N SER A 58 14.32 6.62 -1.52
CA SER A 58 13.97 7.87 -0.82
C SER A 58 14.28 9.12 -1.65
N ASP A 59 15.21 9.03 -2.60
CA ASP A 59 15.59 10.10 -3.53
C ASP A 59 14.83 10.06 -4.86
N GLU A 60 13.86 9.14 -5.00
CA GLU A 60 13.04 9.01 -6.21
C GLU A 60 12.03 10.16 -6.29
N ASN A 61 12.36 11.13 -7.15
CA ASN A 61 11.54 12.29 -7.45
C ASN A 61 11.75 12.73 -8.91
N ARG A 62 10.88 13.60 -9.41
CA ARG A 62 10.91 14.04 -10.82
C ARG A 62 12.10 14.92 -11.17
N ASP A 63 12.73 15.56 -10.18
CA ASP A 63 13.88 16.45 -10.40
C ASP A 63 15.19 15.67 -10.54
N ASN A 64 15.22 14.41 -10.09
CA ASN A 64 16.37 13.51 -10.12
C ASN A 64 16.24 12.48 -11.25
N TYR A 65 16.12 12.95 -12.50
CA TYR A 65 16.05 12.05 -13.66
C TYR A 65 17.35 11.28 -13.88
N THR A 66 17.21 9.97 -14.14
CA THR A 66 18.30 9.07 -14.52
C THR A 66 17.87 8.26 -15.74
N GLU A 67 18.83 7.90 -16.61
CA GLU A 67 18.55 7.03 -17.77
C GLU A 67 18.08 5.64 -17.35
N GLU A 68 18.56 5.14 -16.20
CA GLU A 68 18.08 3.91 -15.59
C GLU A 68 16.82 4.19 -14.77
N SER A 69 15.73 3.46 -15.05
CA SER A 69 14.52 3.56 -14.26
C SER A 69 14.72 3.02 -12.84
N PRO A 70 14.33 3.77 -11.79
CA PRO A 70 14.47 3.32 -10.42
C PRO A 70 13.64 2.05 -10.18
N LYS A 71 14.26 1.07 -9.53
CA LYS A 71 13.59 -0.16 -9.15
C LYS A 71 12.68 0.09 -7.94
N ARG A 72 11.45 -0.42 -8.02
CA ARG A 72 10.45 -0.40 -6.94
C ARG A 72 10.16 -1.81 -6.46
N PRO A 73 10.86 -2.29 -5.41
CA PRO A 73 10.63 -3.61 -4.85
C PRO A 73 9.17 -3.79 -4.43
N LEU A 74 8.53 -4.85 -4.94
CA LEU A 74 7.24 -5.35 -4.48
C LEU A 74 7.49 -6.57 -3.60
N CYS A 75 7.07 -6.49 -2.35
CA CYS A 75 7.14 -7.57 -1.37
C CYS A 75 5.73 -8.13 -1.13
N ILE A 76 5.60 -9.45 -1.20
CA ILE A 76 4.40 -10.16 -0.76
C ILE A 76 4.60 -10.54 0.71
N LEU A 77 3.68 -10.10 1.56
CA LEU A 77 3.72 -10.29 2.99
C LEU A 77 2.51 -11.13 3.42
N VAL A 78 2.75 -12.27 4.07
CA VAL A 78 1.69 -13.12 4.62
C VAL A 78 1.48 -12.77 6.09
N GLY A 79 0.25 -12.43 6.46
CA GLY A 79 -0.10 -12.09 7.83
C GLY A 79 0.00 -13.31 8.76
N GLN A 80 0.26 -13.08 10.04
CA GLN A 80 0.44 -14.11 11.07
C GLN A 80 -0.56 -13.91 12.22
N GLU A 81 -0.83 -14.97 12.99
CA GLU A 81 -1.77 -14.92 14.12
C GLU A 81 -1.37 -13.92 15.22
N ASP A 82 -0.08 -13.61 15.34
CA ASP A 82 0.47 -12.64 16.29
C ASP A 82 0.36 -11.19 15.82
N GLY A 83 -0.23 -10.95 14.63
CA GLY A 83 -0.37 -9.64 14.01
C GLY A 83 0.87 -9.17 13.24
N ASN A 84 1.93 -9.97 13.18
CA ASN A 84 3.09 -9.69 12.33
C ASN A 84 2.88 -10.18 10.90
N TYR A 85 3.89 -9.90 10.07
CA TYR A 85 3.97 -10.26 8.66
C TYR A 85 5.27 -11.00 8.36
N THR A 86 5.17 -12.04 7.52
CA THR A 86 6.32 -12.75 6.95
C THR A 86 6.46 -12.37 5.48
N LYS A 87 7.64 -11.89 5.06
CA LYS A 87 7.94 -11.69 3.63
C LYS A 87 8.16 -13.04 2.96
N VAL A 88 7.28 -13.41 2.04
CA VAL A 88 7.32 -14.71 1.34
C VAL A 88 7.85 -14.61 -0.09
N ALA A 89 7.79 -13.44 -0.71
CA ALA A 89 8.34 -13.19 -2.04
C ALA A 89 8.70 -11.72 -2.23
N GLU A 90 9.60 -11.46 -3.18
CA GLU A 90 10.00 -10.12 -3.59
C GLU A 90 10.26 -10.09 -5.10
N ASN A 91 9.88 -8.99 -5.76
CA ASN A 91 10.21 -8.75 -7.16
C ASN A 91 10.51 -7.26 -7.40
N ASN A 92 11.59 -6.98 -8.13
CA ASN A 92 12.07 -5.61 -8.36
C ASN A 92 11.68 -5.03 -9.74
N ASN A 93 10.90 -5.76 -10.53
CA ASN A 93 10.55 -5.41 -11.91
C ASN A 93 9.04 -5.39 -12.16
N SER A 94 8.20 -5.84 -11.23
CA SER A 94 6.73 -5.84 -11.38
C SER A 94 6.10 -4.45 -11.25
N VAL A 95 6.80 -3.49 -10.65
CA VAL A 95 6.33 -2.11 -10.47
C VAL A 95 7.26 -1.21 -11.26
N LEU A 96 6.67 -0.49 -12.21
CA LEU A 96 7.37 0.48 -13.05
C LEU A 96 7.79 1.71 -12.24
N GLY A 97 8.97 2.25 -12.54
CA GLY A 97 9.54 3.42 -11.88
C GLY A 97 8.86 4.73 -12.29
N ILE A 98 9.12 5.82 -11.56
CA ILE A 98 8.50 7.14 -11.75
C ILE A 98 8.61 7.72 -13.17
N PHE A 99 9.57 7.25 -13.97
CA PHE A 99 9.84 7.74 -15.32
C PHE A 99 9.30 6.85 -16.45
N ASP A 100 8.70 5.70 -16.13
CA ASP A 100 8.36 4.67 -17.11
C ASP A 100 7.00 4.87 -17.81
N GLY A 101 6.18 5.85 -17.39
CA GLY A 101 4.88 6.14 -18.02
C GLY A 101 4.96 7.12 -19.19
N GLY A 102 6.16 7.52 -19.62
CA GLY A 102 6.37 8.42 -20.74
C GLY A 102 5.69 9.79 -20.52
N VAL A 103 4.88 10.22 -21.49
CA VAL A 103 4.18 11.52 -21.41
C VAL A 103 3.16 11.60 -20.28
N PHE A 104 2.70 10.46 -19.76
CA PHE A 104 1.74 10.39 -18.66
C PHE A 104 2.39 10.46 -17.27
N GLY A 105 3.73 10.37 -17.20
CA GLY A 105 4.48 10.49 -15.96
C GLY A 105 4.63 9.18 -15.19
N ASP A 106 4.44 9.21 -13.88
CA ASP A 106 4.55 8.01 -13.02
C ASP A 106 3.40 7.05 -13.36
N PRO A 107 3.70 5.83 -13.85
CA PRO A 107 2.67 4.88 -14.24
C PRO A 107 2.02 4.16 -13.04
N PHE A 108 2.58 4.26 -11.83
CA PHE A 108 2.02 3.60 -10.65
C PHE A 108 0.91 4.44 -10.02
N SER A 109 -0.27 3.85 -9.86
CA SER A 109 -1.44 4.43 -9.21
C SER A 109 -1.83 3.70 -7.93
N GLY A 110 -1.54 2.41 -7.80
CA GLY A 110 -1.84 1.67 -6.56
C GLY A 110 -1.74 0.16 -6.64
N VAL A 111 -2.28 -0.48 -5.60
CA VAL A 111 -2.45 -1.94 -5.53
C VAL A 111 -3.88 -2.22 -5.10
N THR A 112 -4.51 -3.18 -5.76
CA THR A 112 -5.79 -3.75 -5.35
C THR A 112 -5.58 -5.21 -4.96
N ILE A 113 -6.05 -5.62 -3.78
CA ILE A 113 -6.14 -7.03 -3.39
C ILE A 113 -7.61 -7.43 -3.40
N LYS A 114 -7.94 -8.47 -4.16
CA LYS A 114 -9.33 -8.92 -4.31
C LYS A 114 -9.39 -10.39 -4.64
N ASN A 115 -10.29 -11.12 -3.99
CA ASN A 115 -10.63 -12.51 -4.34
C ASN A 115 -9.42 -13.47 -4.47
N GLY A 116 -8.39 -13.27 -3.65
CA GLY A 116 -7.19 -14.12 -3.66
C GLY A 116 -6.18 -13.80 -4.77
N TYR A 117 -6.24 -12.61 -5.36
CA TYR A 117 -5.21 -12.08 -6.25
C TYR A 117 -4.95 -10.61 -5.95
N PHE A 118 -3.88 -10.06 -6.54
CA PHE A 118 -3.64 -8.63 -6.54
C PHE A 118 -3.36 -8.09 -7.95
N SER A 119 -3.66 -6.82 -8.18
CA SER A 119 -3.24 -6.05 -9.35
C SER A 119 -2.33 -4.91 -8.90
N VAL A 120 -1.32 -4.62 -9.72
CA VAL A 120 -0.56 -3.37 -9.69
C VAL A 120 -1.17 -2.48 -10.77
N GLU A 121 -1.54 -1.27 -10.37
CA GLU A 121 -2.27 -0.29 -11.20
C GLU A 121 -1.45 0.98 -11.34
#